data_AF-A0A959EJ72-F1
#
_entry.id   AF-A0A959EJ72-F1
#
_cell.length_a   1.000
_cell.length_b   1.000
_cell.length_c   1.000
_cell.angle_alpha   90.00
_cell.angle_beta   90.00
_cell.angle_gamma   90.00
#
_symmetry.space_group_name_H-M   'P 1'
#
loop_
_entity.id
_entity.type
_entity.pdbx_description
1 polymer ?
#
loop_
_entity_poly.entity_id
_entity_poly.type
_entity_poly.pdbx_seq_one_letter_code
_entity_poly.pdbx_strand_id
1 'polypeptide(L)' 'EYLNKLNTAILEHLRKTGEFFLSNAVIGERFLLRSCIVNFRTSLREMEILPDIVVRVGRELDQKLRPAS' A
#
# COMPACT_ATOMS: atom_id res chain seq x y z
N GLU A 1 0.06 7.81 14.46
CA GLU A 1 -1.14 8.20 13.69
C GLU A 1 -0.89 8.48 12.20
N TYR A 2 0.05 9.35 11.83
CA TYR A 2 0.30 9.69 10.42
C TYR A 2 0.52 8.47 9.50
N LEU A 3 1.39 7.55 9.89
CA LEU A 3 1.68 6.36 9.09
C LEU A 3 0.43 5.47 8.89
N ASN A 4 -0.48 5.43 9.86
CA ASN A 4 -1.74 4.73 9.69
C ASN A 4 -2.60 5.43 8.64
N LYS A 5 -2.70 6.76 8.68
CA LYS A 5 -3.43 7.55 7.68
C LYS A 5 -2.84 7.37 6.28
N LEU A 6 -1.51 7.40 6.15
CA LEU A 6 -0.81 7.18 4.89
C LEU A 6 -1.05 5.77 4.37
N ASN A 7 -0.91 4.74 5.20
CA ASN A 7 -1.13 3.35 4.78
C ASN A 7 -2.58 3.09 4.37
N THR A 8 -3.56 3.68 5.08
CA THR A 8 -4.98 3.62 4.66
C THR A 8 -5.17 4.28 3.30
N ALA A 9 -4.57 5.46 3.07
CA ALA A 9 -4.67 6.15 1.78
C ALA A 9 -4.03 5.38 0.62
N ILE A 10 -2.87 4.74 0.85
CA ILE A 10 -2.22 3.87 -0.13
C ILE A 10 -3.13 2.70 -0.50
N LEU A 11 -3.69 2.01 0.50
CA LEU A 11 -4.59 0.87 0.28
C LEU A 11 -5.80 1.28 -0.56
N GLU A 12 -6.46 2.38 -0.21
CA GLU A 12 -7.62 2.89 -0.94
C GLU A 12 -7.27 3.32 -2.36
N HIS A 13 -6.09 3.91 -2.57
CA HIS A 13 -5.63 4.30 -3.90
C HIS A 13 -5.44 3.07 -4.79
N LEU A 14 -4.67 2.07 -4.33
CA LEU A 14 -4.39 0.85 -5.11
C LEU A 14 -5.67 0.06 -5.44
N ARG A 15 -6.64 0.01 -4.51
CA ARG A 15 -7.95 -0.61 -4.75
C ARG A 15 -8.77 0.13 -5.80
N LYS A 16 -8.75 1.47 -5.79
CA LYS A 16 -9.50 2.30 -6.75
C LYS A 16 -8.92 2.26 -8.15
N THR A 17 -7.58 2.23 -8.27
CA THR A 17 -6.92 2.17 -9.59
C THR A 17 -6.94 0.76 -10.17
N GLY A 18 -7.09 -0.27 -9.33
CA GLY A 18 -7.04 -1.67 -9.75
C GLY A 18 -5.63 -2.17 -10.04
N GLU A 19 -4.59 -1.39 -9.71
CA GLU A 19 -3.19 -1.78 -9.90
C GLU A 19 -2.84 -3.02 -9.07
N PHE A 20 -3.25 -3.05 -7.80
CA PHE A 20 -3.04 -4.18 -6.89
C PHE A 20 -4.14 -4.26 -5.83
N PHE A 21 -4.58 -5.48 -5.51
CA PHE A 21 -5.53 -5.76 -4.44
C PHE A 21 -4.79 -6.25 -3.19
N LEU A 22 -4.44 -5.31 -2.30
CA LEU A 22 -3.91 -5.62 -0.97
C LEU A 22 -5.05 -5.70 0.05
N SER A 23 -4.77 -6.40 1.15
CA SER A 23 -5.55 -6.31 2.38
C SER A 23 -4.79 -5.47 3.42
N ASN A 24 -5.41 -5.22 4.56
CA ASN A 24 -4.72 -4.67 5.73
C ASN A 24 -4.64 -5.68 6.87
N ALA A 25 -3.75 -5.39 7.81
CA ALA A 25 -3.79 -5.94 9.16
C ALA A 25 -3.63 -4.80 10.16
N VAL A 26 -4.25 -4.94 11.32
CA VAL A 26 -4.02 -4.06 12.47
C VAL A 26 -3.28 -4.89 13.52
N ILE A 27 -2.02 -4.52 13.79
CA ILE A 27 -1.19 -5.19 14.80
C ILE A 27 -0.84 -4.15 15.86
N GLY A 28 -1.32 -4.38 17.08
CA GLY A 28 -1.40 -3.32 18.10
C GLY A 28 -2.28 -2.18 17.57
N GLU A 29 -1.71 -0.99 17.47
CA GLU A 29 -2.40 0.22 16.97
C GLU A 29 -1.92 0.65 15.58
N ARG A 30 -1.19 -0.23 14.86
CA ARG A 30 -0.59 0.11 13.56
C ARG A 30 -1.40 -0.51 12.42
N PHE A 31 -1.79 0.32 11.46
CA PHE A 31 -2.42 -0.12 10.21
C PHE A 31 -1.32 -0.49 9.21
N LEU A 32 -1.26 -1.75 8.81
CA LEU A 32 -0.24 -2.31 7.93
C LEU A 32 -0.85 -2.75 6.61
N LEU A 33 -0.12 -2.54 5.51
CA LEU A 33 -0.42 -3.14 4.22
C LEU A 33 -0.01 -4.62 4.26
N ARG A 34 -0.92 -5.52 3.86
CA ARG A 34 -0.70 -6.97 3.89
C ARG A 34 -1.04 -7.59 2.54
N SER A 35 -0.01 -8.17 1.91
CA SER A 35 -0.16 -8.99 0.72
C SER A 35 -0.40 -10.45 1.13
N CYS A 36 -1.51 -11.04 0.70
CA CYS A 36 -1.85 -12.44 0.94
C CYS A 36 -1.79 -13.21 -0.39
N ILE A 37 -0.69 -13.92 -0.62
CA ILE A 37 -0.49 -14.64 -1.89
C ILE A 37 -1.13 -16.02 -1.80
N VAL A 38 -2.33 -16.12 -2.37
CA VAL A 38 -3.12 -17.36 -2.40
C VAL A 38 -3.45 -17.82 -3.82
N ASN A 39 -3.21 -16.96 -4.82
CA ASN A 39 -3.43 -17.28 -6.22
C ASN A 39 -2.17 -17.96 -6.78
N PHE A 40 -2.29 -19.23 -7.19
CA PHE A 40 -1.18 -19.99 -7.76
C PHE A 40 -0.67 -19.45 -9.11
N ARG A 41 -1.42 -18.54 -9.75
CA ARG A 41 -0.98 -17.85 -10.98
C ARG A 41 -0.08 -16.65 -10.71
N THR A 42 0.10 -16.25 -9.45
CA THR A 42 0.94 -15.12 -9.09
C THR A 42 2.41 -15.47 -9.29
N SER A 43 3.11 -14.60 -10.01
CA SER A 43 4.52 -14.75 -10.39
C SER A 43 5.46 -14.00 -9.45
N LEU A 44 6.73 -14.40 -9.44
CA LEU A 44 7.79 -13.69 -8.71
C LEU A 44 7.90 -12.23 -9.17
N ARG A 45 7.76 -11.99 -10.47
CA ARG A 45 7.81 -10.64 -11.05
C ARG A 45 6.77 -9.70 -10.44
N GLU A 46 5.55 -10.18 -10.22
CA GLU A 46 4.51 -9.37 -9.55
C GLU A 46 4.89 -9.03 -8.11
N MET A 47 5.57 -9.95 -7.40
CA MET A 47 6.05 -9.71 -6.03
C MET A 47 7.21 -8.73 -5.96
N GLU A 48 8.08 -8.72 -6.97
CA GLU A 48 9.20 -7.78 -7.05
C GLU A 48 8.74 -6.36 -7.38
N ILE A 49 7.69 -6.21 -8.21
CA ILE A 49 7.17 -4.89 -8.62
C ILE A 49 6.29 -4.27 -7.53
N LEU A 50 5.60 -5.07 -6.72
CA LEU A 50 4.65 -4.58 -5.71
C LEU A 50 5.27 -3.55 -4.73
N PRO A 51 6.45 -3.77 -4.13
CA PRO A 51 7.10 -2.77 -3.27
C PRO A 51 7.34 -1.43 -3.97
N ASP A 52 7.77 -1.43 -5.23
CA ASP A 52 8.05 -0.21 -5.99
C ASP A 52 6.77 0.61 -6.22
N ILE A 53 5.66 -0.07 -6.55
CA ILE A 53 4.35 0.57 -6.69
C ILE A 53 3.91 1.18 -5.36
N VAL A 54 4.03 0.44 -4.26
CA VAL A 54 3.67 0.93 -2.91
C VAL A 54 4.50 2.15 -2.53
N VAL A 55 5.82 2.14 -2.80
CA VAL A 55 6.72 3.26 -2.52
C VAL A 55 6.37 4.47 -3.39
N ARG A 56 6.10 4.27 -4.68
CA ARG A 56 5.69 5.35 -5.61
C ARG A 56 4.41 6.03 -5.11
N VAL A 57 3.34 5.25 -4.92
CA VAL A 57 2.04 5.76 -4.43
C VAL A 57 2.20 6.40 -3.05
N GLY A 58 3.00 5.79 -2.17
CA GLY A 58 3.30 6.33 -0.85
C GLY A 58 3.94 7.71 -0.91
N ARG A 59 4.93 7.93 -1.78
CA ARG A 59 5.57 9.25 -1.98
C ARG A 59 4.59 10.28 -2.53
N GLU A 60 3.79 9.91 -3.53
CA GLU A 60 2.79 10.80 -4.12
C GLU A 60 1.73 11.25 -3.10
N LEU A 61 1.29 10.34 -2.22
CA LEU A 61 0.32 10.64 -1.18
C LEU A 61 0.94 11.36 0.01
N ASP A 62 2.19 11.04 0.39
CA ASP A 62 2.93 11.73 1.45
C ASP A 62 3.07 13.21 1.13
N GLN A 63 3.46 13.57 -0.09
CA GLN A 63 3.55 14.97 -0.55
C GLN A 63 2.21 15.73 -0.46
N LYS A 64 1.08 15.04 -0.65
CA LYS A 64 -0.27 15.63 -0.57
C LYS A 64 -0.77 15.74 0.87
N LEU A 65 -0.48 14.74 1.69
CA LEU A 65 -0.96 14.63 3.07
C LEU A 65 -0.09 15.41 4.06
N ARG A 66 1.17 15.62 3.73
CA ARG A 66 2.13 16.41 4.47
C ARG A 66 2.80 17.39 3.50
N PRO A 67 2.20 18.59 3.30
CA PRO A 67 2.90 19.66 2.61
C PRO A 67 4.19 19.97 3.37
N ALA A 68 5.27 20.25 2.65
CA ALA A 68 6.55 20.64 3.23
C ALA A 68 6.32 21.79 4.23
N SER A 69 6.89 21.66 5.43
CA SER A 69 7.03 22.77 6.37
C SER A 69 7.98 23.82 5.80
#